data_AF-A0AAJ1UDZ6-F1
#
_entry.id   AF-A0AAJ1UDZ6-F1
#
_cell.length_a   1.000
_cell.length_b   1.000
_cell.length_c   1.000
_cell.angle_alpha   90.00
_cell.angle_beta   90.00
_cell.angle_gamma   90.00
#
_symmetry.space_group_name_H-M   'P 1'
#
loop_
_entity.id
_entity.type
_entity.pdbx_description
1 polymer ?
#
loop_
_entity_poly.entity_id
_entity_poly.type
_entity_poly.pdbx_seq_one_letter_code
_entity_poly.pdbx_strand_id
1 'polypeptide(L)'
;MKLGSKINKLLMALKQKGYVFMLHKEQNWSSKLNRVSTLYKLFHLVPVEEYNKLYPDKKKDPNKYEYVKVEVYKSFKQVDILLKLVEWYKGAGEEE
;
A
#
# COMPACT_ATOMS: atom_id res chain seq x y z
N MET A 1 20.21 10.46 3.97
CA MET A 1 18.89 10.00 4.48
C MET A 1 18.44 8.76 3.69
N LYS A 2 18.09 7.64 4.31
CA LYS A 2 17.76 6.37 3.63
C LYS A 2 16.34 6.37 3.03
N LEU A 3 16.12 5.72 1.88
CA LEU A 3 14.81 5.65 1.18
C LEU A 3 13.66 5.18 2.08
N GLY A 4 13.90 4.20 2.96
CA GLY A 4 12.88 3.72 3.90
C GLY A 4 12.34 4.82 4.85
N SER A 5 13.17 5.77 5.26
CA SER A 5 12.72 6.89 6.11
C SER A 5 11.79 7.84 5.33
N LYS A 6 12.06 8.09 4.04
CA LYS A 6 11.19 8.91 3.19
C LYS A 6 9.82 8.25 3.00
N ILE A 7 9.80 6.94 2.74
CA ILE A 7 8.57 6.16 2.63
C ILE A 7 7.77 6.26 3.92
N ASN A 8 8.39 6.01 5.09
CA ASN A 8 7.67 6.08 6.36
C ASN A 8 7.07 7.46 6.64
N LYS A 9 7.79 8.53 6.31
CA LYS A 9 7.26 9.91 6.42
C LYS A 9 6.02 10.11 5.55
N LEU A 10 6.04 9.62 4.31
CA LEU A 10 4.87 9.71 3.42
C LEU A 10 3.70 8.87 3.90
N LEU A 11 3.95 7.65 4.40
CA LEU A 11 2.90 6.82 4.99
C LEU A 11 2.24 7.52 6.19
N MET A 12 3.03 8.19 7.04
CA MET A 12 2.50 8.99 8.14
C MET A 12 1.67 10.19 7.65
N ALA A 13 2.15 10.90 6.63
CA ALA A 13 1.45 12.06 6.07
C ALA A 13 0.14 11.66 5.38
N LEU A 14 0.13 10.54 4.64
CA LEU A 14 -1.08 9.96 4.04
C LEU A 14 -2.07 9.50 5.13
N LYS A 15 -1.58 8.91 6.23
CA LYS A 15 -2.41 8.54 7.37
C LYS A 15 -3.12 9.76 7.98
N GLN A 16 -2.44 10.91 8.09
CA GLN A 16 -3.05 12.15 8.57
C GLN A 16 -4.16 12.67 7.63
N LYS A 17 -4.08 12.35 6.34
CA LYS A 17 -5.13 12.61 5.34
C LYS A 17 -6.23 11.52 5.29
N GLY A 18 -6.23 10.57 6.22
CA GLY A 18 -7.23 9.48 6.29
C GLY A 18 -6.86 8.22 5.49
N TYR A 19 -5.77 8.24 4.72
CA TYR A 19 -5.36 7.10 3.90
C TYR A 19 -4.35 6.21 4.63
N VAL A 20 -4.80 5.02 5.05
CA VAL A 20 -3.92 4.08 5.76
C VAL A 20 -3.28 3.09 4.79
N PHE A 21 -1.98 3.24 4.57
CA PHE A 21 -1.19 2.34 3.74
C PHE A 21 -0.17 1.55 4.58
N MET A 22 0.14 0.32 4.15
CA MET A 22 1.16 -0.55 4.74
C MET A 22 2.13 -1.03 3.67
N LEU A 23 3.43 -0.98 3.98
CA LEU A 23 4.47 -1.55 3.15
C LEU A 23 4.89 -2.92 3.68
N HIS A 24 4.74 -3.96 2.88
CA HIS A 24 5.28 -5.28 3.12
C HIS A 24 6.50 -5.54 2.24
N LYS A 25 7.46 -6.30 2.78
CA LYS A 25 8.64 -6.77 2.05
C LYS A 25 8.60 -8.29 2.05
N GLU A 26 8.67 -8.87 0.87
CA GLU A 26 8.65 -10.31 0.67
C GLU A 26 9.93 -10.73 -0.03
N GLN A 27 10.64 -11.71 0.53
CA GLN A 27 11.84 -12.25 -0.10
C GLN A 27 11.46 -13.48 -0.89
N ASN A 28 11.74 -13.46 -2.18
CA ASN A 28 11.42 -14.52 -3.11
C ASN A 28 12.69 -14.97 -3.85
N TRP A 29 12.89 -16.28 -3.93
CA TRP A 29 13.93 -16.85 -4.77
C TRP A 29 13.60 -16.63 -6.25
N SER A 30 14.50 -16.00 -7.00
CA SER A 30 14.36 -15.83 -8.44
C SER A 30 15.23 -16.84 -9.15
N SER A 31 14.62 -17.90 -9.71
CA SER A 31 15.34 -18.90 -10.50
C SER A 31 16.04 -18.28 -11.72
N LYS A 32 15.42 -17.24 -12.32
CA LYS A 32 16.00 -16.52 -13.47
C LYS A 32 17.28 -15.74 -13.10
N LEU A 33 17.32 -15.13 -11.92
CA LEU A 33 18.47 -14.33 -11.47
C LEU A 33 19.41 -15.12 -10.55
N ASN A 34 19.08 -16.38 -10.27
CA ASN A 34 19.76 -17.28 -9.34
C ASN A 34 20.10 -16.63 -7.98
N ARG A 35 19.17 -15.84 -7.44
CA ARG A 35 19.36 -15.12 -6.18
C ARG A 35 18.04 -14.79 -5.49
N VAL A 36 18.11 -14.49 -4.20
CA VAL A 36 17.00 -13.90 -3.45
C VAL A 36 16.73 -12.48 -3.96
N SER A 37 15.46 -12.21 -4.24
CA SER A 37 14.95 -10.91 -4.65
C SER A 37 13.92 -10.41 -3.64
N THR A 38 13.90 -9.10 -3.39
CA THR A 38 12.92 -8.48 -2.49
C THR A 38 11.81 -7.85 -3.32
N LEU A 39 10.59 -8.29 -3.11
CA LEU A 39 9.38 -7.69 -3.63
C LEU A 39 8.76 -6.78 -2.56
N TYR A 40 8.52 -5.53 -2.91
CA TYR A 40 7.84 -4.56 -2.06
C TYR A 40 6.37 -4.49 -2.48
N LYS A 41 5.46 -4.64 -1.52
CA LYS A 41 4.01 -4.58 -1.74
C LYS A 41 3.40 -3.50 -0.86
N LEU A 42 2.61 -2.60 -1.46
CA LEU A 42 1.79 -1.62 -0.77
C LEU A 42 0.36 -2.13 -0.66
N PHE A 43 -0.16 -2.08 0.56
CA PHE A 43 -1.54 -2.42 0.87
C PHE A 43 -2.26 -1.19 1.39
N HIS A 44 -3.50 -0.99 0.96
CA HIS A 44 -4.42 -0.04 1.59
C HIS A 44 -5.30 -0.79 2.59
N LEU A 45 -5.43 -0.26 3.81
CA LEU A 45 -6.44 -0.70 4.76
C LEU A 45 -7.71 0.10 4.51
N VAL A 46 -8.66 -0.55 3.84
CA VAL A 46 -9.97 0.03 3.54
C VAL A 46 -10.97 -0.42 4.61
N PRO A 47 -11.76 0.48 5.22
CA PRO A 47 -12.87 0.09 6.08
C PRO A 47 -13.78 -0.94 5.40
N VAL A 48 -14.28 -1.92 6.14
CA VAL A 48 -15.06 -3.01 5.57
C VAL A 48 -16.31 -2.52 4.84
N GLU A 49 -16.95 -1.46 5.33
CA GLU A 49 -18.14 -0.87 4.74
C GLU A 49 -17.82 -0.24 3.37
N GLU A 50 -16.71 0.48 3.29
CA GLU A 50 -16.23 1.08 2.04
C GLU A 50 -15.78 0.01 1.05
N TYR A 51 -15.07 -1.01 1.52
CA TYR A 51 -14.69 -2.17 0.71
C TYR A 51 -15.93 -2.85 0.11
N ASN A 52 -16.97 -3.06 0.91
CA ASN A 52 -18.21 -3.71 0.46
C ASN A 52 -19.01 -2.88 -0.56
N LYS A 53 -18.86 -1.55 -0.55
CA LYS A 53 -19.41 -0.66 -1.58
C LYS A 53 -18.61 -0.77 -2.89
N LEU A 54 -17.28 -0.81 -2.79
CA LEU A 54 -16.40 -0.91 -3.96
C LEU A 54 -16.40 -2.31 -4.60
N TYR A 55 -16.61 -3.36 -3.81
CA TYR A 55 -16.56 -4.76 -4.24
C TYR A 55 -17.83 -5.51 -3.82
N PRO A 56 -18.99 -5.21 -4.43
CA PRO A 56 -20.28 -5.78 -4.02
C PRO A 56 -20.34 -7.31 -4.18
N ASP A 57 -19.55 -7.89 -5.09
CA ASP A 57 -19.50 -9.34 -5.35
C ASP A 57 -18.58 -10.11 -4.37
N LYS A 58 -17.76 -9.39 -3.60
CA LYS A 58 -16.74 -9.99 -2.70
C LYS A 58 -16.87 -9.51 -1.26
N LYS A 59 -18.09 -9.15 -0.87
CA LYS A 59 -18.37 -8.56 0.43
C LYS A 59 -17.77 -9.37 1.57
N LYS A 60 -17.22 -8.66 2.54
CA LYS A 60 -16.72 -9.18 3.80
C LYS A 60 -17.74 -8.89 4.89
N ASP A 61 -17.85 -9.80 5.84
CA ASP A 61 -18.73 -9.63 7.00
C ASP A 61 -18.22 -8.49 7.90
N PRO A 62 -18.99 -7.39 8.06
CA PRO A 62 -18.59 -6.27 8.90
C PRO A 62 -18.43 -6.62 10.38
N ASN A 63 -19.10 -7.66 10.86
CA ASN A 63 -18.98 -8.10 12.26
C ASN A 63 -17.66 -8.84 12.54
N LYS A 64 -16.99 -9.31 11.48
CA LYS A 64 -15.75 -10.09 11.58
C LYS A 64 -14.50 -9.29 11.22
N TYR A 65 -14.63 -8.30 10.36
CA TYR A 65 -13.51 -7.50 9.86
C TYR A 65 -13.83 -6.03 9.98
N GLU A 66 -12.98 -5.25 10.66
CA GLU A 66 -13.07 -3.79 10.67
C GLU A 66 -12.43 -3.19 9.39
N TYR A 67 -11.34 -3.80 8.92
CA TYR A 67 -10.62 -3.38 7.72
C TYR A 67 -10.28 -4.55 6.81
N VAL A 68 -10.20 -4.27 5.52
CA VAL A 68 -9.77 -5.20 4.48
C VAL A 68 -8.45 -4.71 3.89
N LYS A 69 -7.45 -5.60 3.85
CA LYS A 69 -6.16 -5.34 3.19
C LYS A 69 -6.31 -5.52 1.68
N VAL A 70 -6.11 -4.45 0.93
CA VAL A 70 -6.14 -4.46 -0.54
C VAL A 70 -4.74 -4.16 -1.08
N GLU A 71 -4.15 -5.08 -1.85
CA GLU A 71 -2.89 -4.81 -2.55
C GLU A 71 -3.15 -3.74 -3.63
N VAL A 72 -2.46 -2.61 -3.53
CA VAL A 72 -2.66 -1.46 -4.43
C VAL A 72 -1.48 -1.21 -5.35
N TYR A 73 -0.27 -1.64 -4.96
CA TYR A 73 0.92 -1.49 -5.78
C TYR A 73 2.02 -2.46 -5.36
N LYS A 74 2.87 -2.89 -6.29
CA LYS A 74 4.07 -3.67 -5.98
C LYS A 74 5.20 -3.38 -6.96
N SER A 75 6.43 -3.45 -6.46
CA SER A 75 7.63 -3.37 -7.29
C SER A 75 8.80 -4.09 -6.62
N PHE A 76 9.75 -4.56 -7.43
CA PHE A 76 11.05 -5.04 -6.94
C PHE A 76 12.02 -3.90 -6.57
N LYS A 77 11.68 -2.65 -6.92
CA LYS A 77 12.49 -1.48 -6.62
C LYS A 77 11.81 -0.61 -5.56
N GLN A 78 12.54 -0.32 -4.49
CA GLN A 78 12.05 0.54 -3.41
C GLN A 78 11.79 1.99 -3.87
N VAL A 79 12.48 2.47 -4.92
CA VAL A 79 12.27 3.82 -5.46
C VAL A 79 10.89 3.96 -6.11
N ASP A 80 10.38 2.92 -6.77
CA ASP A 80 9.07 2.95 -7.41
C ASP A 80 7.96 3.08 -6.35
N ILE A 81 8.12 2.40 -5.21
CA ILE A 81 7.23 2.54 -4.04
C ILE A 81 7.21 3.99 -3.55
N LEU A 82 8.38 4.62 -3.44
CA LEU A 82 8.49 6.00 -3.01
C LEU A 82 7.77 6.95 -3.99
N LEU A 83 8.02 6.79 -5.28
CA LEU A 83 7.40 7.62 -6.31
C LEU A 83 5.88 7.47 -6.31
N LYS A 84 5.37 6.24 -6.15
CA LYS A 84 3.92 6.00 -6.08
C LYS A 84 3.27 6.66 -4.86
N LEU A 85 3.92 6.61 -3.70
CA LEU A 85 3.44 7.31 -2.51
C LEU A 85 3.45 8.83 -2.67
N VAL A 86 4.43 9.39 -3.39
CA VAL A 86 4.48 10.83 -3.70
C VAL A 86 3.32 11.21 -4.64
N GLU A 87 3.05 10.41 -5.67
CA GLU A 87 1.93 10.61 -6.58
C GLU A 87 0.61 10.67 -5.81
N TRP A 88 0.32 9.68 -4.96
CA TRP A 88 -0.88 9.68 -4.14
C TRP A 88 -0.93 10.82 -3.13
N TYR A 89 0.20 11.18 -2.52
CA TYR A 89 0.23 12.29 -1.58
C TYR A 89 -0.09 13.63 -2.25
N LYS A 90 0.37 13.83 -3.49
CA LYS A 90 0.03 15.01 -4.30
C LYS A 90 -1.42 15.00 -4.76
N GLY A 91 -1.90 13.88 -5.29
CA GLY A 91 -3.28 13.73 -5.75
C GLY A 91 -4.30 13.88 -4.61
N ALA A 92 -3.99 13.39 -3.40
CA ALA A 92 -4.80 13.60 -2.20
C ALA A 92 -4.79 15.07 -1.69
N GLY A 93 -4.15 16.00 -2.40
CA GLY A 93 -4.23 17.45 -2.16
C GLY A 93 -4.87 18.22 -3.31
N GLU A 94 -5.35 17.54 -4.36
CA GLU A 94 -6.01 18.16 -5.53
C GLU A 94 -7.54 17.94 -5.53
N GLU A 95 -8.08 17.26 -4.52
CA GLU A 95 -9.52 17.26 -4.20
C GLU A 95 -9.83 18.39 -3.19
N GLU A 96 -9.67 19.64 -3.62
CA GLU A 96 -10.21 20.86 -2.96
C GLU A 96 -10.95 21.73 -3.99
#